data_AF-A0A2D4J921-F1
#
_entry.id   AF-A0A2D4J921-F1
#
_cell.length_a   1.000
_cell.length_b   1.000
_cell.length_c   1.000
_cell.angle_alpha   90.00
_cell.angle_beta   90.00
_cell.angle_gamma   90.00
#
_symmetry.space_group_name_H-M   'P 1'
#
loop_
_entity.id
_entity.type
_entity.pdbx_description
1 polymer ?
#
loop_
_entity_poly.entity_id
_entity_poly.type
_entity_poly.pdbx_seq_one_letter_code
_entity_poly.pdbx_strand_id
1 'polypeptide(L)'
;MADNDNVLFRQQLLSIDENLGKDNVEDLKFLCSDFISLKKLETVKSALDIFQFLINEDLINKDDTFLIAELLYVIGYNSLLQKLGYTKVIVQEELPKRGKVSDYR
;
A
#
# COMPACT_ATOMS: atom_id res chain seq x y z
N MET A 1 -0.21 7.18 26.16
CA MET A 1 -0.67 5.91 25.57
C MET A 1 -1.24 6.22 24.19
N ALA A 2 -0.37 6.36 23.18
CA ALA A 2 -0.79 6.61 21.79
C ALA A 2 -0.01 5.74 20.79
N ASP A 3 0.74 4.76 21.31
CA ASP A 3 1.79 4.06 20.57
C ASP A 3 1.34 2.68 20.07
N ASN A 4 0.23 2.14 20.58
CA ASN A 4 -0.22 0.78 20.25
C ASN A 4 -0.86 0.68 18.86
N ASP A 5 -1.49 1.74 18.39
CA ASP A 5 -2.22 1.76 17.11
C ASP A 5 -1.26 1.74 15.90
N ASN A 6 -0.16 2.49 16.00
CA ASN A 6 0.93 2.45 15.02
C ASN A 6 1.60 1.07 14.95
N VAL A 7 1.70 0.37 16.08
CA VAL A 7 2.28 -0.97 16.14
C VAL A 7 1.38 -1.99 15.45
N LEU A 8 0.06 -1.91 15.65
CA LEU A 8 -0.91 -2.79 14.98
C LEU A 8 -0.88 -2.61 13.46
N PHE A 9 -0.83 -1.36 13.00
CA PHE A 9 -0.75 -1.06 11.58
C PHE A 9 0.55 -1.59 10.96
N ARG A 10 1.71 -1.34 11.60
CA ARG A 10 3.00 -1.88 11.14
C ARG A 10 3.01 -3.41 11.14
N GLN A 11 2.39 -4.07 12.12
CA GLN A 11 2.23 -5.52 12.15
C GLN A 11 1.41 -6.04 10.97
N GLN A 12 0.31 -5.35 10.61
CA GLN A 12 -0.47 -5.69 9.41
C GLN A 12 0.38 -5.53 8.15
N LEU A 13 1.11 -4.42 8.00
CA LEU A 13 2.01 -4.21 6.86
C LEU A 13 3.09 -5.27 6.76
N LEU A 14 3.62 -5.74 7.89
CA LEU A 14 4.65 -6.78 7.94
C LEU A 14 4.07 -8.14 7.53
N SER A 15 2.86 -8.47 7.99
CA SER A 15 2.13 -9.65 7.48
C SER A 15 1.85 -9.55 5.98
N ILE A 16 1.53 -8.37 5.47
CA ILE A 16 1.29 -8.11 4.04
C ILE A 16 2.60 -8.30 3.27
N ASP A 17 3.71 -7.75 3.76
CA ASP A 17 5.06 -7.91 3.20
C ASP A 17 5.50 -9.37 3.11
N GLU A 18 5.29 -10.16 4.18
CA GLU A 18 5.61 -11.59 4.16
C GLU A 18 4.79 -12.39 3.13
N ASN A 19 3.60 -11.89 2.75
CA ASN A 19 2.77 -12.49 1.71
C ASN A 19 3.10 -11.95 0.30
N LEU A 20 3.77 -10.80 0.21
CA LEU A 20 4.19 -10.18 -1.04
C LEU A 20 5.53 -10.77 -1.49
N GLY A 21 5.48 -11.54 -2.58
CA GLY A 21 6.68 -12.01 -3.25
C GLY A 21 7.46 -10.86 -3.91
N LYS A 22 8.72 -11.14 -4.27
CA LYS A 22 9.65 -10.18 -4.88
C LYS A 22 9.07 -9.46 -6.11
N ASP A 23 8.40 -10.19 -6.99
CA ASP A 23 7.74 -9.66 -8.18
C ASP A 23 6.70 -8.59 -7.83
N ASN A 24 5.87 -8.84 -6.81
CA ASN A 24 4.85 -7.89 -6.35
C ASN A 24 5.47 -6.63 -5.72
N VAL A 25 6.63 -6.77 -5.07
CA VAL A 25 7.37 -5.63 -4.54
C VAL A 25 7.86 -4.76 -5.70
N GLU A 26 8.34 -5.36 -6.79
CA GLU A 26 8.76 -4.62 -7.99
C GLU A 26 7.58 -3.89 -8.66
N ASP A 27 6.43 -4.53 -8.79
CA ASP A 27 5.19 -3.89 -9.27
C ASP A 27 4.77 -2.74 -8.36
N LEU A 28 4.82 -2.94 -7.04
CA LEU A 28 4.56 -1.87 -6.05
C LEU A 28 5.53 -0.70 -6.19
N LYS A 29 6.83 -0.97 -6.37
CA LYS A 29 7.83 0.09 -6.60
C LYS A 29 7.52 0.84 -7.88
N PHE A 30 7.09 0.14 -8.91
CA PHE A 30 6.74 0.73 -10.19
C PHE A 30 5.52 1.66 -10.05
N LEU A 31 4.45 1.19 -9.42
CA LEU A 31 3.23 1.97 -9.15
C LEU A 31 3.52 3.17 -8.25
N CYS A 32 4.34 2.97 -7.22
CA CYS A 32 4.75 4.03 -6.30
C CYS A 32 5.82 4.97 -6.86
N SER A 33 6.39 4.72 -8.05
CA SER A 33 7.42 5.59 -8.62
C SER A 33 6.94 6.99 -8.97
N ASP A 34 5.63 7.17 -9.14
CA ASP A 34 5.01 8.46 -9.41
C ASP A 34 4.74 9.23 -8.10
N PHE A 35 4.43 8.50 -7.02
CA PHE A 35 4.09 9.06 -5.72
C PHE A 35 5.31 9.26 -4.81
N ILE A 36 6.32 8.40 -4.95
CA ILE A 36 7.49 8.33 -4.09
C ILE A 36 8.71 8.55 -4.97
N SER A 37 9.56 9.50 -4.58
CA SER A 37 10.82 9.76 -5.29
C SER A 37 11.65 8.47 -5.45
N LEU A 38 12.20 8.27 -6.65
CA LEU A 38 13.08 7.14 -6.97
C LEU A 38 14.19 6.91 -5.93
N LYS A 39 14.76 7.97 -5.36
CA LYS A 39 15.76 7.87 -4.26
C LYS A 39 15.24 7.11 -3.03
N LYS A 40 13.98 7.31 -2.66
CA LYS A 40 13.34 6.58 -1.56
C LYS A 40 13.07 5.13 -1.99
N LEU A 41 12.59 4.90 -3.21
CA LEU A 41 12.42 3.55 -3.76
C LEU A 41 13.75 2.78 -3.91
N GLU A 42 14.87 3.44 -4.15
CA GLU A 42 16.19 2.79 -4.13
C GLU A 42 16.56 2.27 -2.73
N THR A 43 16.11 2.97 -1.68
CA THR A 43 16.30 2.52 -0.28
C THR A 43 15.33 1.43 0.16
N VAL A 44 14.21 1.27 -0.54
CA VAL A 44 13.21 0.21 -0.30
C VAL A 44 13.80 -1.15 -0.62
N LYS A 45 13.82 -2.03 0.40
CA LYS A 45 14.18 -3.45 0.25
C LYS A 45 12.97 -4.37 0.26
N SER A 46 11.86 -3.93 0.85
CA SER A 46 10.64 -4.71 1.06
C SER A 46 9.39 -3.86 0.81
N ALA A 47 8.23 -4.47 0.54
CA ALA A 47 6.96 -3.74 0.40
C ALA A 47 6.63 -2.92 1.66
N LEU A 48 7.06 -3.39 2.83
CA LEU A 48 6.91 -2.65 4.08
C LEU A 48 7.58 -1.25 4.04
N ASP A 49 8.76 -1.13 3.42
CA ASP A 49 9.42 0.16 3.27
C ASP A 49 8.58 1.11 2.39
N ILE A 50 8.00 0.60 1.29
CA ILE A 50 7.11 1.39 0.42
C ILE A 50 5.93 1.92 1.23
N PHE A 51 5.26 1.06 1.99
CA PHE A 51 4.14 1.48 2.83
C PHE A 51 4.58 2.53 3.86
N GLN A 52 5.76 2.38 4.48
CA GLN A 52 6.26 3.42 5.38
C GLN A 52 6.54 4.75 4.68
N PHE A 53 7.07 4.73 3.45
CA PHE A 53 7.26 5.96 2.68
C PHE A 53 5.94 6.63 2.34
N LEU A 54 4.94 5.86 1.94
CA LEU A 54 3.60 6.38 1.65
C LEU A 54 2.96 7.02 2.89
N ILE A 55 3.17 6.47 4.09
CA ILE A 55 2.73 7.10 5.36
C ILE A 55 3.48 8.41 5.60
N ASN A 56 4.80 8.42 5.40
CA ASN A 56 5.61 9.61 5.60
C ASN A 56 5.26 10.75 4.62
N GLU A 57 4.80 10.41 3.42
CA GLU A 57 4.30 11.38 2.43
C GLU A 57 2.84 11.81 2.69
N ASP A 58 2.23 11.37 3.81
CA ASP A 58 0.82 11.59 4.17
C ASP A 58 -0.17 11.10 3.08
N LEU A 59 0.29 10.17 2.23
CA LEU A 59 -0.54 9.60 1.17
C LEU A 59 -1.50 8.55 1.71
N ILE A 60 -1.11 7.90 2.81
CA ILE A 60 -1.90 6.98 3.62
C ILE A 60 -1.80 7.35 5.08
N ASN A 61 -2.91 7.14 5.77
CA ASN A 61 -3.01 7.32 7.20
C ASN A 61 -3.74 6.13 7.82
N LYS A 62 -3.71 6.03 9.14
CA LYS A 62 -4.45 4.98 9.89
C LYS A 62 -5.94 4.92 9.56
N ASP A 63 -6.55 6.08 9.30
CA ASP A 63 -7.96 6.21 8.87
C ASP A 63 -8.14 5.98 7.37
N ASP A 64 -7.10 6.25 6.57
CA ASP A 64 -7.17 6.24 5.11
C ASP A 64 -6.07 5.31 4.55
N THR A 65 -6.34 4.01 4.65
CA THR A 65 -5.53 2.91 4.10
C THR A 65 -5.93 2.54 2.67
N PHE A 66 -6.79 3.35 2.05
CA PHE A 66 -7.34 3.11 0.73
C PHE A 66 -6.26 2.91 -0.33
N LEU A 67 -5.19 3.71 -0.30
CA LEU A 67 -4.08 3.58 -1.26
C LEU A 67 -3.39 2.21 -1.16
N ILE A 68 -3.26 1.62 0.03
CA ILE A 68 -2.70 0.28 0.18
C ILE A 68 -3.67 -0.72 -0.45
N ALA A 69 -4.97 -0.57 -0.20
CA ALA A 69 -5.98 -1.42 -0.82
C ALA A 69 -5.95 -1.30 -2.36
N GLU A 70 -5.77 -0.11 -2.90
CA GLU A 70 -5.60 0.14 -4.33
C GLU A 70 -4.35 -0.54 -4.89
N LEU A 71 -3.19 -0.33 -4.28
CA LEU A 71 -1.95 -0.97 -4.70
C LEU A 71 -2.05 -2.50 -4.65
N LEU A 72 -2.62 -3.05 -3.57
CA LEU A 72 -2.88 -4.48 -3.42
C LEU A 72 -3.88 -5.01 -4.45
N TYR A 73 -4.85 -4.20 -4.85
CA TYR A 73 -5.81 -4.56 -5.89
C TYR A 73 -5.14 -4.59 -7.27
N VAL A 74 -4.29 -3.61 -7.59
CA VAL A 74 -3.58 -3.53 -8.88
C VAL A 74 -2.63 -4.71 -9.06
N ILE A 75 -1.89 -5.10 -8.01
CA ILE A 75 -1.05 -6.31 -8.05
C ILE A 75 -1.85 -7.63 -7.92
N GLY A 76 -3.18 -7.57 -7.73
CA GLY A 76 -4.07 -8.73 -7.69
C GLY A 76 -4.13 -9.49 -6.35
N TYR A 77 -3.62 -8.93 -5.25
CA TYR A 77 -3.54 -9.57 -3.94
C TYR A 77 -4.80 -9.41 -3.09
N ASN A 78 -5.87 -10.12 -3.49
CA ASN A 78 -7.17 -10.09 -2.81
C ASN A 78 -7.14 -10.59 -1.36
N SER A 79 -6.22 -11.49 -1.02
CA SER A 79 -6.07 -12.03 0.35
C SER A 79 -5.65 -10.95 1.35
N LEU A 80 -4.91 -9.94 0.89
CA LEU A 80 -4.41 -8.85 1.73
C LEU A 80 -5.45 -7.74 1.88
N LEU A 81 -6.29 -7.52 0.86
CA LEU A 81 -7.46 -6.63 0.96
C LEU A 81 -8.35 -6.99 2.16
N GLN A 82 -8.62 -8.29 2.36
CA GLN A 82 -9.41 -8.75 3.50
C GLN A 82 -8.77 -8.41 4.86
N LYS A 83 -7.43 -8.41 4.96
CA LYS A 83 -6.73 -7.99 6.19
C LYS A 83 -6.89 -6.51 6.50
N LEU A 84 -7.14 -5.68 5.49
CA LEU A 84 -7.45 -4.26 5.66
C LEU A 84 -8.96 -4.00 5.77
N GLY A 85 -9.81 -5.03 5.65
CA GLY A 85 -11.27 -4.88 5.62
C GLY A 85 -11.82 -4.38 4.28
N TYR A 86 -11.00 -4.35 3.24
CA TYR A 86 -11.42 -3.98 1.89
C TYR A 86 -11.72 -5.23 1.06
N THR A 87 -12.59 -5.07 0.07
CA THR A 87 -12.85 -6.09 -0.95
C THR A 87 -12.56 -5.47 -2.31
N LYS A 88 -12.18 -6.29 -3.30
CA LYS A 88 -12.01 -5.86 -4.70
C LYS A 88 -13.11 -4.91 -5.17
N VAL A 89 -14.37 -5.20 -4.82
CA VAL A 89 -15.53 -4.39 -5.23
C VAL A 89 -15.46 -2.98 -4.65
N ILE A 90 -15.18 -2.87 -3.34
CA ILE A 90 -15.07 -1.58 -2.65
C ILE A 90 -13.93 -0.76 -3.23
N VAL A 91 -12.78 -1.40 -3.47
CA VAL A 91 -11.62 -0.71 -4.07
C VAL A 91 -11.95 -0.26 -5.49
N GLN A 92 -12.60 -1.10 -6.30
CA GLN A 92 -13.00 -0.77 -7.67
C GLN A 92 -14.05 0.35 -7.76
N GLU A 93 -14.96 0.47 -6.78
CA GLU A 93 -15.94 1.57 -6.72
C GLU A 93 -15.33 2.89 -6.23
N GLU A 94 -14.32 2.82 -5.37
CA GLU A 94 -13.66 3.99 -4.79
C GLU A 94 -12.45 4.47 -5.62
N LEU A 95 -11.84 3.60 -6.42
CA LEU A 95 -10.78 3.90 -7.41
C LEU A 95 -11.11 5.14 -8.27
N PRO A 96 -12.27 5.26 -8.92
CA PRO A 96 -12.59 6.45 -9.72
C PRO A 96 -12.88 7.72 -8.89
N LYS A 97 -13.09 7.60 -7.57
CA LYS A 97 -13.43 8.74 -6.69
C LYS A 97 -12.25 9.23 -5.85
N ARG A 98 -11.37 8.31 -5.46
CA ARG A 98 -10.28 8.48 -4.51
C ARG A 98 -8.96 7.90 -5.01
N GLY A 99 -8.96 7.29 -6.20
CA GLY A 99 -7.79 6.68 -6.78
C GLY A 99 -6.71 7.70 -7.01
N LYS A 100 -5.62 7.50 -6.29
CA LYS A 100 -4.44 8.34 -6.37
C LYS A 100 -3.50 7.74 -7.40
N VAL A 101 -3.41 6.40 -7.49
CA VAL A 101 -2.73 5.68 -8.56
C VAL A 101 -3.43 6.01 -9.87
N SER A 102 -2.83 6.94 -10.62
CA SER A 102 -3.41 7.49 -11.83
C SER A 102 -3.75 6.36 -12.81
N ASP A 103 -4.96 6.39 -13.36
CA ASP A 103 -5.55 5.51 -14.39
C ASP A 103 -4.69 5.25 -15.65
N TYR A 104 -3.47 5.81 -15.71
CA TYR A 104 -2.61 5.79 -16.88
C TYR A 104 -1.34 4.98 -16.64
N ARG A 105 -1.49 3.65 -16.75
CA ARG A 105 -0.55 2.88 -17.55
C ARG A 105 -1.16 1.66 -18.21
#